data_AF-A0ABD5JAY4-F1
#
_entry.id   AF-A0ABD5JAY4-F1
#
_cell.length_a   1.000
_cell.length_b   1.000
_cell.length_c   1.000
_cell.angle_alpha   90.00
_cell.angle_beta   90.00
_cell.angle_gamma   90.00
#
_symmetry.space_group_name_H-M   'P 1'
#
loop_
_entity.id
_entity.type
_entity.pdbx_description
1 polymer ?
#
loop_
_entity_poly.entity_id
_entity_poly.type
_entity_poly.pdbx_seq_one_letter_code
_entity_poly.pdbx_strand_id
1 'polypeptide(L)'
;MQRREDPIPVHHDASWGPLPPRSAFWLLIRFVLTVLLLPLWWALIVVIFLGFIAFGIVAEILTVIPGFEKGFLGLIDKFGDSVAVWPAWCVTLPELRHEGDAAFYRARVDNRIAAWTSKELAAQKAKKAPPPGPYDVCVRAYRGVGAGYVLEAARARGWELSHDRPSDPLRVVRLRRLPVTF
;
A
#
# COMPACT_ATOMS: atom_id res chain seq x y z
N MET A 1 17.55 -18.66 35.89
CA MET A 1 16.87 -17.45 35.39
C MET A 1 15.94 -17.86 34.26
N GLN A 2 14.65 -18.04 34.55
CA GLN A 2 13.63 -18.38 33.54
C GLN A 2 13.31 -17.12 32.72
N ARG A 3 13.55 -17.19 31.42
CA ARG A 3 13.08 -16.19 30.45
C ARG A 3 11.55 -16.25 30.47
N ARG A 4 10.89 -15.23 31.02
CA ARG A 4 9.45 -15.02 30.80
C ARG A 4 9.27 -14.87 29.29
N GLU A 5 8.70 -15.88 28.66
CA GLU A 5 7.99 -15.67 27.40
C GLU A 5 6.71 -14.94 27.78
N ASP A 6 6.78 -13.60 27.84
CA ASP A 6 5.56 -12.80 27.88
C ASP A 6 4.80 -13.14 26.60
N PRO A 7 3.53 -13.61 26.66
CA PRO A 7 2.75 -13.84 25.48
C PRO A 7 2.67 -12.51 24.73
N ILE A 8 3.25 -12.45 23.53
CA ILE A 8 3.11 -11.27 22.67
C ILE A 8 1.61 -11.01 22.58
N PRO A 9 1.12 -9.81 22.92
CA PRO A 9 -0.30 -9.53 22.93
C PRO A 9 -0.85 -9.85 21.55
N VAL A 10 -1.59 -10.96 21.45
CA VAL A 10 -2.46 -11.23 20.33
C VAL A 10 -3.50 -10.13 20.46
N HIS A 11 -3.42 -9.10 19.61
CA HIS A 11 -4.33 -7.96 19.68
C HIS A 11 -5.79 -8.46 19.63
N HIS A 12 -6.43 -8.57 20.80
CA HIS A 12 -7.79 -9.09 21.00
C HIS A 12 -8.85 -8.02 20.77
N ASP A 13 -8.46 -6.87 20.21
CA ASP A 13 -9.40 -5.84 19.82
C ASP A 13 -10.15 -6.30 18.57
N ALA A 14 -11.49 -6.19 18.59
CA ALA A 14 -12.34 -6.51 17.45
C ALA A 14 -11.93 -5.80 16.15
N SER A 15 -11.19 -4.69 16.25
CA SER A 15 -10.62 -3.94 15.13
C SER A 15 -9.62 -4.74 14.28
N TRP A 16 -9.03 -5.80 14.82
CA TRP A 16 -8.12 -6.69 14.08
C TRP A 16 -8.83 -7.84 13.36
N GLY A 17 -10.12 -8.06 13.65
CA GLY A 17 -10.94 -9.05 12.99
C GLY A 17 -11.38 -8.63 11.57
N PRO A 18 -12.11 -9.50 10.85
CA PRO A 18 -12.72 -9.16 9.58
C PRO A 18 -13.63 -7.94 9.69
N LEU A 19 -13.55 -7.04 8.72
CA LEU A 19 -14.47 -5.91 8.65
C LEU A 19 -15.83 -6.37 8.12
N PRO A 20 -16.94 -5.74 8.55
CA PRO A 20 -18.26 -6.11 8.08
C PRO A 20 -18.36 -5.91 6.55
N PRO A 21 -19.01 -6.87 5.85
CA PRO A 21 -19.17 -6.79 4.41
C PRO A 21 -20.00 -5.54 4.06
N ARG A 22 -19.56 -4.83 3.02
CA ARG A 22 -20.33 -3.71 2.48
C ARG A 22 -21.53 -4.25 1.70
N SER A 23 -22.62 -3.50 1.69
CA SER A 23 -23.77 -3.83 0.86
C SER A 23 -23.37 -3.87 -0.63
N ALA A 24 -23.77 -4.93 -1.33
CA ALA A 24 -23.47 -5.13 -2.74
C ALA A 24 -23.98 -3.97 -3.63
N PHE A 25 -25.15 -3.43 -3.32
CA PHE A 25 -25.75 -2.31 -4.07
C PHE A 25 -24.87 -1.05 -4.08
N TRP A 26 -24.40 -0.63 -2.90
CA TRP A 26 -23.48 0.52 -2.79
C TRP A 26 -22.10 0.24 -3.40
N LEU A 27 -21.62 -1.01 -3.35
CA LEU A 27 -20.40 -1.40 -4.04
C LEU A 27 -20.55 -1.31 -5.56
N LEU A 28 -21.69 -1.73 -6.10
CA LEU A 28 -21.98 -1.64 -7.52
C LEU A 28 -22.01 -0.18 -7.99
N ILE A 29 -22.71 0.71 -7.27
CA ILE A 29 -22.73 2.15 -7.58
C ILE A 29 -21.30 2.72 -7.59
N ARG A 30 -20.51 2.40 -6.56
CA ARG A 30 -19.12 2.86 -6.49
C ARG A 30 -18.25 2.27 -7.60
N PHE A 31 -18.49 1.03 -8.01
CA PHE A 31 -17.80 0.40 -9.13
C PHE A 31 -18.14 1.12 -10.44
N VAL A 32 -19.41 1.39 -10.71
CA VAL A 32 -19.82 2.19 -11.89
C VAL A 32 -19.17 3.57 -11.86
N LEU A 33 -19.21 4.25 -10.71
CA LEU A 33 -18.55 5.54 -10.54
C LEU A 33 -17.03 5.43 -10.77
N THR A 34 -16.41 4.32 -10.35
CA THR A 34 -14.99 4.02 -10.62
C THR A 34 -14.71 3.91 -12.11
N VAL A 35 -15.51 3.15 -12.84
CA VAL A 35 -15.33 2.96 -14.28
C VAL A 35 -15.46 4.29 -15.04
N LEU A 36 -16.34 5.19 -14.59
CA LEU A 36 -16.56 6.49 -15.24
C LEU A 36 -15.54 7.55 -14.85
N LEU A 37 -15.20 7.66 -13.56
CA LEU A 37 -14.32 8.72 -13.05
C LEU A 37 -12.83 8.37 -13.15
N LEU A 38 -12.46 7.09 -13.17
CA LEU A 38 -11.05 6.70 -13.23
C LEU A 38 -10.37 7.11 -14.55
N PRO A 39 -11.01 6.96 -15.72
CA PRO A 39 -10.48 7.52 -16.97
C PRO A 39 -10.31 9.03 -16.92
N LEU A 40 -11.28 9.75 -16.32
CA LEU A 40 -11.20 11.20 -16.15
C LEU A 40 -10.06 11.59 -15.22
N TRP A 41 -9.83 10.83 -14.16
CA TRP A 41 -8.70 11.01 -13.24
C TRP A 41 -7.35 10.84 -13.95
N TRP A 42 -7.21 9.79 -14.77
CA TRP A 42 -6.00 9.60 -15.57
C TRP A 42 -5.83 10.69 -16.63
N ALA A 43 -6.91 11.12 -17.29
CA ALA A 43 -6.87 12.24 -18.21
C ALA A 43 -6.39 13.52 -17.52
N LEU A 44 -6.88 13.80 -16.29
CA LEU A 44 -6.43 14.93 -15.48
C LEU A 44 -4.93 14.83 -15.13
N ILE A 45 -4.45 13.65 -14.72
CA ILE A 45 -3.02 13.43 -14.46
C ILE A 45 -2.19 13.70 -15.71
N VAL A 46 -2.63 13.21 -16.88
CA VAL A 46 -1.95 13.45 -18.16
C VAL A 46 -1.92 14.94 -18.50
N VAL A 47 -3.04 15.65 -18.34
CA VAL A 47 -3.11 17.10 -18.57
C VAL A 47 -2.15 17.85 -17.64
N ILE A 48 -2.12 17.52 -16.34
CA ILE A 48 -1.19 18.13 -15.38
C ILE A 48 0.27 17.83 -15.77
N PHE A 49 0.56 16.60 -16.16
CA PHE A 49 1.91 16.20 -16.59
C PHE A 49 2.35 16.94 -17.86
N LEU A 50 1.46 17.08 -18.85
CA LEU A 50 1.71 17.92 -20.03
C LEU A 50 1.92 19.39 -19.63
N GLY A 51 1.21 19.88 -18.62
CA GLY A 51 1.44 21.19 -18.03
C GLY A 51 2.84 21.34 -17.45
N PHE A 52 3.33 20.35 -16.71
CA PHE A 52 4.73 20.34 -16.22
C PHE A 52 5.74 20.32 -17.36
N ILE A 53 5.50 19.55 -18.44
CA ILE A 53 6.38 19.54 -19.62
C ILE A 53 6.40 20.91 -20.28
N ALA A 54 5.22 21.49 -20.57
CA ALA A 54 5.11 22.80 -21.19
C ALA A 54 5.78 23.90 -20.35
N PHE A 55 5.57 23.85 -19.03
CA PHE A 55 6.24 24.74 -18.09
C PHE A 55 7.75 24.52 -18.08
N GLY A 56 8.21 23.26 -18.12
CA GLY A 56 9.63 22.91 -18.21
C GLY A 56 10.33 23.46 -19.47
N ILE A 57 9.63 23.48 -20.61
CA ILE A 57 10.14 24.07 -21.86
C ILE A 57 10.30 25.59 -21.71
N VAL A 58 9.31 26.27 -21.12
CA VAL A 58 9.38 27.73 -20.92
C VAL A 58 10.34 28.11 -19.79
N ALA A 59 10.52 27.22 -18.82
CA ALA A 59 11.40 27.37 -17.67
C ALA A 59 12.88 27.52 -18.03
N GLU A 60 13.29 27.12 -19.25
CA GLU A 60 14.65 27.37 -19.75
C GLU A 60 15.00 28.87 -19.68
N ILE A 61 14.01 29.76 -19.84
CA ILE A 61 14.14 31.23 -19.68
C ILE A 61 14.28 31.64 -18.20
N LEU A 62 13.70 30.86 -17.28
CA LEU A 62 13.68 31.12 -15.84
C LEU A 62 14.88 30.51 -15.09
N THR A 63 15.74 29.74 -15.77
CA THR A 63 16.98 29.17 -15.20
C THR A 63 17.96 30.23 -14.69
N VAL A 64 17.80 31.49 -15.12
CA VAL A 64 18.52 32.66 -14.58
C VAL A 64 18.26 32.84 -13.08
N ILE A 65 17.14 32.34 -12.55
CA ILE A 65 16.82 32.37 -11.13
C ILE A 65 17.51 31.20 -10.41
N PRO A 66 18.45 31.48 -9.48
CA PRO A 66 19.16 30.42 -8.77
C PRO A 66 18.17 29.56 -7.96
N GLY A 67 18.31 28.23 -8.09
CA GLY A 67 17.50 27.28 -7.33
C GLY A 67 16.14 26.94 -7.94
N PHE A 68 15.76 27.57 -9.06
CA PHE A 68 14.52 27.26 -9.77
C PHE A 68 14.44 25.79 -10.20
N GLU A 69 15.50 25.24 -10.79
CA GLU A 69 15.55 23.83 -11.23
C GLU A 69 15.35 22.85 -10.07
N LYS A 70 16.01 23.11 -8.92
CA LYS A 70 15.84 22.29 -7.71
C LYS A 70 14.43 22.36 -7.15
N GLY A 71 13.82 23.54 -7.16
CA GLY A 71 12.42 23.73 -6.75
C GLY A 71 11.45 23.02 -7.68
N PHE A 72 11.67 23.09 -8.98
CA PHE A 72 10.84 22.44 -10.00
C PHE A 72 10.93 20.90 -9.94
N LEU A 73 12.14 20.35 -9.84
CA LEU A 73 12.34 18.90 -9.67
C LEU A 73 11.72 18.41 -8.36
N GLY A 74 11.92 19.15 -7.25
CA GLY A 74 11.28 18.81 -5.98
C GLY A 74 9.75 18.87 -6.03
N LEU A 75 9.16 19.74 -6.85
CA LEU A 75 7.71 19.78 -7.08
C LEU A 75 7.23 18.55 -7.86
N ILE A 76 7.96 18.14 -8.90
CA ILE A 76 7.65 16.92 -9.67
C ILE A 76 7.74 15.68 -8.78
N ASP A 77 8.81 15.55 -8.00
CA ASP A 77 8.99 14.41 -7.08
C ASP A 77 7.86 14.36 -6.05
N LYS A 78 7.54 15.50 -5.43
CA LYS A 78 6.43 15.60 -4.47
C LYS A 78 5.08 15.29 -5.10
N PHE A 79 4.86 15.71 -6.34
CA PHE A 79 3.65 15.38 -7.10
C PHE A 79 3.58 13.86 -7.37
N GLY A 80 4.68 13.26 -7.83
CA GLY A 80 4.78 11.81 -8.05
C GLY A 80 4.50 10.99 -6.79
N ASP A 81 5.05 11.40 -5.65
CA ASP A 81 4.84 10.73 -4.35
C ASP A 81 3.41 10.88 -3.82
N SER A 82 2.74 12.00 -4.15
CA SER A 82 1.39 12.30 -3.65
C SER A 82 0.28 11.73 -4.52
N VAL A 83 0.53 11.56 -5.83
CA VAL A 83 -0.49 11.12 -6.78
C VAL A 83 -0.62 9.61 -6.74
N ALA A 84 -1.65 9.15 -6.03
CA ALA A 84 -2.06 7.76 -6.08
C ALA A 84 -2.63 7.44 -7.47
N VAL A 85 -1.89 6.64 -8.26
CA VAL A 85 -2.37 6.07 -9.54
C VAL A 85 -3.71 5.34 -9.36
N TRP A 86 -3.90 4.77 -8.18
CA TRP A 86 -5.13 4.14 -7.72
C TRP A 86 -5.73 4.93 -6.57
N PRO A 87 -6.72 5.80 -6.85
CA PRO A 87 -7.39 6.54 -5.81
C PRO A 87 -8.04 5.66 -4.76
N ALA A 88 -8.08 6.14 -3.51
CA ALA A 88 -8.68 5.41 -2.39
C ALA A 88 -10.19 5.16 -2.56
N TRP A 89 -10.87 5.96 -3.40
CA TRP A 89 -12.31 5.85 -3.67
C TRP A 89 -12.66 4.76 -4.70
N CYS A 90 -11.69 4.27 -5.46
CA CYS A 90 -11.93 3.30 -6.53
C CYS A 90 -12.29 1.92 -5.98
N VAL A 91 -13.32 1.29 -6.54
CA VAL A 91 -13.68 -0.12 -6.28
C VAL A 91 -13.23 -0.97 -7.45
N THR A 92 -12.54 -2.08 -7.17
CA THR A 92 -12.07 -2.99 -8.21
C THR A 92 -13.06 -4.14 -8.43
N LEU A 93 -13.04 -4.75 -9.61
CA LEU A 93 -13.92 -5.88 -9.93
C LEU A 93 -13.78 -7.06 -8.94
N PRO A 94 -12.56 -7.44 -8.48
CA PRO A 94 -12.43 -8.50 -7.48
C PRO A 94 -13.06 -8.12 -6.13
N GLU A 95 -13.07 -6.84 -5.75
CA GLU A 95 -13.77 -6.39 -4.53
C GLU A 95 -15.28 -6.45 -4.68
N LEU A 96 -15.82 -6.16 -5.86
CA LEU A 96 -17.25 -6.32 -6.12
C LEU A 96 -17.67 -7.80 -6.06
N ARG A 97 -16.85 -8.70 -6.60
CA ARG A 97 -17.18 -10.13 -6.71
C ARG A 97 -16.95 -10.91 -5.41
N HIS A 98 -15.92 -10.55 -4.64
CA HIS A 98 -15.46 -11.33 -3.49
C HIS A 98 -15.62 -10.59 -2.16
N GLU A 99 -16.44 -9.53 -2.08
CA GLU A 99 -16.76 -8.90 -0.80
C GLU A 99 -17.37 -9.96 0.15
N GLY A 100 -16.78 -10.14 1.33
CA GLY A 100 -17.19 -11.16 2.31
C GLY A 100 -16.62 -12.56 2.07
N ASP A 101 -15.90 -12.81 0.98
CA ASP A 101 -15.23 -14.09 0.70
C ASP A 101 -13.87 -14.17 1.42
N ALA A 102 -13.86 -14.76 2.61
CA ALA A 102 -12.65 -14.92 3.41
C ALA A 102 -11.56 -15.71 2.67
N ALA A 103 -11.90 -16.74 1.88
CA ALA A 103 -10.91 -17.58 1.20
C ALA A 103 -10.16 -16.78 0.12
N PHE A 104 -10.89 -15.97 -0.64
CA PHE A 104 -10.29 -15.04 -1.60
C PHE A 104 -9.32 -14.05 -0.92
N TYR A 105 -9.73 -13.44 0.19
CA TYR A 105 -8.88 -12.50 0.92
C TYR A 105 -7.66 -13.16 1.55
N ARG A 106 -7.77 -14.41 2.07
CA ARG A 106 -6.61 -15.17 2.56
C ARG A 106 -5.57 -15.36 1.46
N ALA A 107 -6.00 -15.89 0.31
CA ALA A 107 -5.12 -16.11 -0.84
C ALA A 107 -4.47 -14.80 -1.32
N ARG A 108 -5.20 -13.69 -1.30
CA ARG A 108 -4.68 -12.37 -1.68
C ARG A 108 -3.59 -11.87 -0.72
N VAL A 109 -3.80 -12.03 0.59
CA VAL A 109 -2.81 -11.67 1.62
C VAL A 109 -1.57 -12.55 1.48
N ASP A 110 -1.74 -13.88 1.39
CA ASP A 110 -0.63 -14.82 1.27
C ASP A 110 0.21 -14.57 0.03
N ASN A 111 -0.42 -14.37 -1.13
CA ASN A 111 0.28 -14.06 -2.37
C ASN A 111 1.09 -12.75 -2.27
N ARG A 112 0.54 -11.73 -1.61
CA ARG A 112 1.23 -10.45 -1.44
C ARG A 112 2.45 -10.58 -0.52
N ILE A 113 2.30 -11.25 0.62
CA ILE A 113 3.41 -11.48 1.55
C ILE A 113 4.47 -12.38 0.90
N ALA A 114 4.06 -13.41 0.15
CA ALA A 114 4.98 -14.27 -0.60
C ALA A 114 5.75 -13.48 -1.67
N ALA A 115 5.09 -12.59 -2.41
CA ALA A 115 5.73 -11.75 -3.42
C ALA A 115 6.73 -10.75 -2.82
N TRP A 116 6.47 -10.19 -1.64
CA TRP A 116 7.46 -9.35 -0.96
C TRP A 116 8.61 -10.17 -0.39
N THR A 117 8.31 -11.33 0.20
CA THR A 117 9.33 -12.24 0.72
C THR A 117 10.27 -12.70 -0.39
N SER A 118 9.76 -13.03 -1.58
CA SER A 118 10.59 -13.42 -2.73
C SER A 118 11.46 -12.27 -3.24
N LYS A 119 10.94 -11.04 -3.27
CA LYS A 119 11.73 -9.84 -3.63
C LYS A 119 12.86 -9.57 -2.65
N GLU A 120 12.58 -9.66 -1.36
CA GLU A 120 13.56 -9.50 -0.29
C GLU A 120 14.66 -10.58 -0.35
N LEU A 121 14.28 -11.85 -0.53
CA LEU A 121 15.23 -12.94 -0.70
C LEU A 121 16.07 -12.79 -1.99
N ALA A 122 15.46 -12.32 -3.08
CA ALA A 122 16.18 -12.05 -4.32
C ALA A 122 17.18 -10.90 -4.16
N ALA A 123 16.82 -9.83 -3.44
CA ALA A 123 17.72 -8.71 -3.14
C ALA A 123 18.91 -9.17 -2.28
N GLN A 124 18.65 -9.97 -1.24
CA GLN A 124 19.69 -10.58 -0.40
C GLN A 124 20.65 -11.45 -1.21
N LYS A 125 20.12 -12.34 -2.07
CA LYS A 125 20.94 -13.18 -2.96
C LYS A 125 21.79 -12.35 -3.91
N ALA A 126 21.28 -11.21 -4.37
CA ALA A 126 21.99 -10.27 -5.21
C ALA A 126 22.96 -9.33 -4.44
N LYS A 127 23.09 -9.47 -3.11
CA LYS A 127 23.84 -8.56 -2.23
C LYS A 127 23.45 -7.09 -2.40
N LYS A 128 22.18 -6.83 -2.73
CA LYS A 128 21.61 -5.49 -2.89
C LYS A 128 20.88 -5.09 -1.62
N ALA A 129 20.76 -3.78 -1.41
CA ALA A 129 19.90 -3.26 -0.38
C ALA A 129 18.47 -3.80 -0.57
N PRO A 130 17.79 -4.23 0.50
CA PRO A 130 16.39 -4.62 0.43
C PRO A 130 15.53 -3.43 -0.01
N PRO A 131 14.36 -3.68 -0.62
CA PRO A 131 13.45 -2.60 -0.99
C PRO A 131 13.09 -1.75 0.25
N PRO A 132 12.96 -0.41 0.09
CA PRO A 132 12.69 0.47 1.21
C PRO A 132 11.34 0.11 1.87
N GLY A 133 11.39 -0.24 3.16
CA GLY A 133 10.22 -0.44 4.02
C GLY A 133 9.78 0.85 4.72
N PRO A 134 8.59 0.89 5.34
CA PRO A 134 7.69 -0.22 5.62
C PRO A 134 6.81 -0.67 4.45
N TYR A 135 6.39 -1.93 4.47
CA TYR A 135 5.51 -2.52 3.47
C TYR A 135 4.04 -2.40 3.91
N ASP A 136 3.31 -1.54 3.21
CA ASP A 136 1.92 -1.22 3.54
C ASP A 136 0.95 -2.25 2.91
N VAL A 137 0.26 -3.01 3.75
CA VAL A 137 -0.91 -3.80 3.36
C VAL A 137 -2.15 -2.96 3.64
N CYS A 138 -2.80 -2.44 2.60
CA CYS A 138 -4.04 -1.67 2.77
C CYS A 138 -5.23 -2.58 3.10
N VAL A 139 -6.21 -2.05 3.86
CA VAL A 139 -7.45 -2.77 4.28
C VAL A 139 -8.19 -3.45 3.13
N ARG A 140 -8.12 -2.89 1.93
CA ARG A 140 -8.66 -3.47 0.69
C ARG A 140 -8.15 -4.88 0.39
N ALA A 141 -6.97 -5.24 0.90
CA ALA A 141 -6.36 -6.54 0.68
C ALA A 141 -6.74 -7.59 1.72
N TYR A 142 -7.21 -7.20 2.91
CA TYR A 142 -7.48 -8.10 4.03
C TYR A 142 -8.87 -7.92 4.65
N ARG A 143 -9.75 -7.08 4.07
CA ARG A 143 -11.06 -6.72 4.64
C ARG A 143 -11.86 -7.94 5.13
N GLY A 144 -11.94 -9.00 4.31
CA GLY A 144 -12.71 -10.21 4.65
C GLY A 144 -12.04 -11.19 5.61
N VAL A 145 -10.77 -10.96 6.00
CA VAL A 145 -10.01 -11.83 6.93
C VAL A 145 -9.50 -11.12 8.16
N GLY A 146 -9.43 -9.79 8.12
CA GLY A 146 -8.93 -8.95 9.21
C GLY A 146 -7.42 -8.72 9.18
N ALA A 147 -6.99 -7.69 9.91
CA ALA A 147 -5.58 -7.37 10.10
C ALA A 147 -4.84 -8.46 10.90
N GLY A 148 -5.54 -9.19 11.76
CA GLY A 148 -4.98 -10.31 12.53
C GLY A 148 -4.42 -11.42 11.63
N TYR A 149 -5.17 -11.80 10.59
CA TYR A 149 -4.68 -12.80 9.62
C TYR A 149 -3.44 -12.33 8.87
N VAL A 150 -3.36 -11.03 8.54
CA VAL A 150 -2.17 -10.46 7.91
C VAL A 150 -0.96 -10.63 8.80
N LEU A 151 -1.09 -10.35 10.10
CA LEU A 151 0.01 -10.50 11.06
C LEU A 151 0.42 -11.97 11.23
N GLU A 152 -0.54 -12.89 11.29
CA GLU A 152 -0.26 -14.33 11.38
C GLU A 152 0.49 -14.84 10.14
N ALA A 153 -0.01 -14.54 8.94
CA ALA A 153 0.60 -14.94 7.67
C ALA A 153 1.97 -14.28 7.43
N ALA A 154 2.16 -13.07 7.99
CA ALA A 154 3.41 -12.32 7.97
C ALA A 154 4.45 -12.93 8.92
N ARG A 155 4.08 -13.20 10.18
CA ARG A 155 4.95 -13.83 11.19
C ARG A 155 5.47 -15.18 10.74
N ALA A 156 4.62 -16.00 10.11
CA ALA A 156 5.01 -17.28 9.52
C ALA A 156 6.16 -17.17 8.48
N ARG A 157 6.42 -15.96 7.96
CA ARG A 157 7.45 -15.66 6.94
C ARG A 157 8.54 -14.70 7.45
N GLY A 158 8.64 -14.51 8.78
CA GLY A 158 9.65 -13.66 9.41
C GLY A 158 9.39 -12.15 9.27
N TRP A 159 8.12 -11.77 9.13
CA TRP A 159 7.69 -10.37 9.10
C TRP A 159 7.01 -9.99 10.42
N GLU A 160 7.23 -8.77 10.86
CA GLU A 160 6.60 -8.19 12.04
C GLU A 160 5.98 -6.82 11.72
N LEU A 161 5.23 -6.27 12.69
CA LEU A 161 4.73 -4.90 12.58
C LEU A 161 5.90 -3.93 12.57
N SER A 162 5.81 -2.89 11.75
CA SER A 162 6.80 -1.82 11.76
C SER A 162 6.78 -1.08 13.10
N HIS A 163 7.95 -0.93 13.73
CA HIS A 163 8.13 -0.09 14.91
C HIS A 163 8.23 1.40 14.56
N ASP A 164 8.62 1.72 13.32
CA ASP A 164 8.85 3.11 12.87
C ASP A 164 7.53 3.84 12.62
N ARG A 165 6.50 3.12 12.13
CA ARG A 165 5.18 3.67 11.87
C ARG A 165 4.09 2.74 12.42
N PRO A 166 3.20 3.25 13.29
CA PRO A 166 2.13 2.44 13.86
C PRO A 166 1.21 1.92 12.76
N SER A 167 0.72 0.70 12.92
CA SER A 167 -0.31 0.12 12.05
C SER A 167 -1.70 0.60 12.50
N ASP A 168 -2.59 0.79 11.54
CA ASP A 168 -4.02 1.08 11.76
C ASP A 168 -4.83 -0.11 11.21
N PRO A 169 -5.36 -1.00 12.07
CA PRO A 169 -6.10 -2.20 11.64
C PRO A 169 -7.30 -1.90 10.73
N LEU A 170 -7.84 -0.67 10.78
CA LEU A 170 -8.97 -0.26 9.96
C LEU A 170 -8.57 0.30 8.60
N ARG A 171 -7.28 0.61 8.40
CA ARG A 171 -6.77 1.29 7.19
C ARG A 171 -5.58 0.58 6.55
N VAL A 172 -4.54 0.30 7.33
CA VAL A 172 -3.25 -0.19 6.83
C VAL A 172 -2.48 -0.96 7.90
N VAL A 173 -2.05 -2.17 7.56
CA VAL A 173 -1.06 -2.93 8.33
C VAL A 173 0.30 -2.68 7.72
N ARG A 174 1.24 -2.20 8.53
CA ARG A 174 2.59 -1.85 8.10
C ARG A 174 3.56 -2.91 8.59
N LEU A 175 4.20 -3.60 7.65
CA LEU A 175 5.09 -4.72 7.94
C LEU A 175 6.55 -4.34 7.71
N ARG A 176 7.43 -4.95 8.50
CA ARG A 176 8.88 -4.92 8.34
C ARG A 176 9.42 -6.35 8.48
N ARG A 177 10.38 -6.70 7.63
CA ARG A 177 11.04 -8.00 7.71
C ARG A 177 12.04 -7.97 8.86
N LEU A 178 12.06 -9.01 9.69
CA LEU A 178 13.08 -9.16 10.70
C LEU A 178 14.45 -9.39 10.05
N PRO A 179 15.54 -8.85 10.61
CA PRO A 179 16.87 -9.22 10.17
C PRO A 179 17.02 -10.73 10.36
N VAL A 180 17.35 -11.44 9.28
CA VAL A 180 17.68 -12.86 9.36
C VAL A 180 19.06 -12.91 10.01
N THR A 181 19.12 -13.17 11.32
CA THR A 181 20.37 -13.51 12.01
C THR A 181 20.85 -14.84 11.43
N PHE A 182 21.95 -14.78 10.69
CA PHE A 182 22.74 -15.95 10.30
C PHE A 182 23.76 -16.26 11.40
#